data_AF-A0A1B7WZS9-F1
#
_entry.id   AF-A0A1B7WZS9-F1
#
_cell.length_a   1.000
_cell.length_b   1.000
_cell.length_c   1.000
_cell.angle_alpha   90.00
_cell.angle_beta   90.00
_cell.angle_gamma   90.00
#
_symmetry.space_group_name_H-M   'P 1'
#
loop_
_entity.id
_entity.type
_entity.pdbx_description
1 polymer ?
#
loop_
_entity_poly.entity_id
_entity_poly.type
_entity_poly.pdbx_seq_one_letter_code
_entity_poly.pdbx_strand_id
1 'polypeptide(L)' 'MKDTKINLVAQHLIKKRKITSWEAIERYHATRLADIIFTLKGKGWNIMTEMVKEPSGVRYAVYHMVPGIRKGRTAA' A
#
# COMPACT_ATOMS: atom_id res chain seq x y z
N MET A 1 5.18 -6.04 -22.99
CA MET A 1 4.69 -6.59 -21.71
C MET A 1 3.82 -5.53 -21.05
N LYS A 2 2.56 -5.81 -20.73
CA LYS A 2 1.69 -4.85 -20.03
C LYS A 2 2.15 -4.73 -18.58
N ASP A 3 2.63 -3.56 -18.18
CA ASP A 3 2.81 -3.26 -16.77
C ASP A 3 1.47 -3.44 -16.06
N THR A 4 1.42 -4.43 -15.18
CA THR A 4 0.22 -4.67 -14.39
C THR A 4 0.06 -3.53 -13.38
N LYS A 5 -1.18 -3.22 -13.00
CA LYS A 5 -1.46 -2.22 -11.95
C LYS A 5 -0.68 -2.51 -10.66
N ILE A 6 -0.42 -3.78 -10.38
CA ILE A 6 0.44 -4.25 -9.28
C ILE A 6 1.86 -3.71 -9.42
N ASN A 7 2.46 -3.77 -10.61
CA ASN A 7 3.82 -3.29 -10.86
C ASN A 7 3.92 -1.77 -10.68
N LEU A 8 2.91 -1.04 -11.17
CA LEU A 8 2.85 0.42 -11.01
C LEU A 8 2.78 0.83 -9.54
N VAL A 9 1.94 0.16 -8.75
CA VAL A 9 1.84 0.37 -7.29
C VAL A 9 3.14 -0.02 -6.60
N ALA A 10 3.76 -1.13 -6.98
CA ALA A 10 5.04 -1.57 -6.42
C ALA A 10 6.15 -0.53 -6.69
N GLN A 11 6.25 -0.01 -7.92
CA GLN A 11 7.20 1.05 -8.25
C GLN A 11 6.90 2.36 -7.49
N HIS A 12 5.63 2.70 -7.31
CA HIS A 12 5.24 3.86 -6.51
C HIS A 12 5.70 3.71 -5.06
N LEU A 13 5.46 2.54 -4.45
CA LEU A 13 5.88 2.22 -3.10
C LEU A 13 7.41 2.29 -2.94
N ILE A 14 8.18 1.82 -3.92
CA ILE A 14 9.65 1.94 -3.89
C ILE A 14 10.09 3.41 -3.91
N LYS A 15 9.49 4.24 -4.77
CA LYS A 15 9.90 5.64 -4.98
C LYS A 15 9.41 6.58 -3.87
N LYS A 16 8.14 6.47 -3.47
CA LYS A 16 7.46 7.40 -2.56
C LYS A 16 7.31 6.86 -1.14
N ARG A 17 7.52 5.55 -0.93
CA ARG A 17 7.37 4.82 0.35
C ARG A 17 5.98 4.86 0.98
N LYS A 18 5.00 5.49 0.35
CA LYS A 18 3.60 5.46 0.78
C LYS A 18 2.67 5.54 -0.41
N ILE A 19 1.44 5.06 -0.25
CA ILE A 19 0.36 5.19 -1.23
C ILE A 19 -1.00 5.19 -0.51
N THR A 20 -1.89 6.07 -0.95
CA THR A 20 -3.29 6.11 -0.51
C THR A 20 -4.21 5.45 -1.52
N SER A 21 -5.40 5.01 -1.08
CA SER A 21 -6.44 4.50 -2.01
C SER A 21 -6.77 5.52 -3.10
N TRP A 22 -6.81 6.80 -2.76
CA TRP A 22 -7.09 7.88 -3.71
C TRP A 22 -5.98 8.02 -4.75
N GLU A 23 -4.71 8.09 -4.34
CA GLU A 23 -3.58 8.16 -5.27
C GLU A 23 -3.50 6.95 -6.21
N ALA A 24 -3.86 5.76 -5.72
CA ALA A 24 -3.88 4.56 -6.54
C ALA A 24 -4.99 4.59 -7.61
N ILE A 25 -6.15 5.14 -7.28
CA ILE A 25 -7.26 5.30 -8.22
C ILE A 25 -6.91 6.37 -9.25
N GLU A 26 -6.43 7.53 -8.81
CA GLU A 26 -6.18 8.68 -9.68
C GLU A 26 -4.99 8.45 -10.63
N ARG A 27 -3.88 7.91 -10.14
CA ARG A 27 -2.64 7.75 -10.94
C ARG A 27 -2.58 6.44 -11.72
N TYR A 28 -3.18 5.38 -11.19
CA TYR A 28 -2.99 4.01 -11.72
C TYR A 28 -4.31 3.32 -12.09
N HIS A 29 -5.45 4.00 -11.94
CA HIS A 29 -6.79 3.44 -12.14
C HIS A 29 -6.97 2.09 -11.40
N ALA A 30 -6.37 2.00 -10.20
CA ALA A 30 -6.37 0.81 -9.36
C ALA A 30 -7.44 0.94 -8.27
N THR A 31 -8.66 0.52 -8.58
CA THR A 31 -9.81 0.59 -7.67
C THR A 31 -9.75 -0.42 -6.51
N ARG A 32 -8.93 -1.46 -6.63
CA ARG A 32 -8.72 -2.49 -5.59
C ARG A 32 -7.29 -2.43 -5.05
N LEU A 33 -6.88 -1.28 -4.50
CA LEU A 33 -5.54 -1.14 -3.91
C LEU A 33 -5.28 -2.19 -2.81
N ALA A 34 -6.27 -2.45 -1.95
CA ALA A 34 -6.12 -3.43 -0.86
C ALA A 34 -5.73 -4.83 -1.36
N ASP A 35 -6.29 -5.27 -2.50
CA ASP A 35 -6.00 -6.57 -3.12
C ASP A 35 -4.56 -6.64 -3.66
N ILE A 36 -4.10 -5.54 -4.26
CA ILE A 36 -2.72 -5.37 -4.71
C ILE A 36 -1.76 -5.42 -3.52
N ILE A 37 -2.06 -4.68 -2.45
CA ILE A 37 -1.25 -4.68 -1.22
C ILE A 37 -1.22 -6.08 -0.59
N PHE A 38 -2.34 -6.79 -0.55
CA PHE A 38 -2.40 -8.16 -0.05
C PHE A 38 -1.49 -9.09 -0.85
N THR A 39 -1.52 -8.98 -2.18
CA THR A 39 -0.63 -9.73 -3.08
C THR A 39 0.85 -9.39 -2.82
N LEU A 40 1.18 -8.11 -2.65
CA LEU A 40 2.55 -7.67 -2.36
C LEU A 40 3.05 -8.18 -1.01
N LYS A 41 2.20 -8.13 0.03
CA LYS A 41 2.48 -8.72 1.35
C LYS A 41 2.75 -10.22 1.24
N GLY A 42 1.94 -10.95 0.47
CA GLY A 42 2.16 -12.38 0.18
C GLY A 42 3.49 -12.67 -0.53
N LYS A 43 3.98 -11.73 -1.34
CA LYS A 43 5.32 -11.79 -1.98
C LYS A 43 6.48 -11.43 -1.04
N GLY A 44 6.21 -11.16 0.24
CA GLY A 44 7.23 -10.81 1.24
C GLY A 44 7.52 -9.31 1.37
N TRP A 45 6.70 -8.44 0.78
CA TRP A 45 6.84 -7.00 0.95
C TRP A 45 6.35 -6.56 2.33
N ASN A 46 7.15 -5.76 3.03
CA ASN A 46 6.76 -5.21 4.32
C ASN A 46 5.97 -3.91 4.14
N ILE A 47 4.64 -4.02 4.18
CA ILE A 47 3.73 -2.89 4.01
C ILE A 47 2.92 -2.71 5.28
N MET A 48 3.07 -1.57 5.93
CA MET A 48 2.27 -1.17 7.09
C MET A 48 1.02 -0.42 6.63
N THR A 49 -0.09 -0.62 7.34
CA THR A 49 -1.33 0.12 7.09
C THR A 49 -1.55 1.05 8.27
N GLU A 50 -1.68 2.34 7.99
CA GLU A 50 -2.00 3.39 8.94
C GLU A 50 -3.42 3.90 8.64
N MET A 51 -4.28 3.93 9.65
CA MET A 51 -5.63 4.50 9.53
C MET A 51 -5.56 5.97 9.92
N VAL A 52 -5.61 6.85 8.92
CA VAL A 52 -5.61 8.29 9.12
C VAL A 52 -7.05 8.77 9.24
N LYS A 53 -7.30 9.63 10.23
CA LYS A 53 -8.57 10.31 10.41
C LYS A 53 -8.36 11.80 10.15
N GLU A 54 -9.11 12.35 9.20
CA GLU A 54 -9.09 13.78 8.93
C GLU A 54 -9.96 14.56 9.94
N PRO A 55 -9.68 15.86 10.11
CA PRO A 55 -10.54 16.76 10.91
C PRO A 55 -11.98 16.81 10.40
N SER A 56 -12.19 16.56 9.10
CA SER A 56 -13.50 16.45 8.45
C SER A 56 -14.32 15.23 8.91
N GLY A 57 -13.73 14.30 9.65
CA GLY A 57 -14.36 13.06 10.11
C GLY A 57 -14.15 11.87 9.18
N VAL A 58 -13.60 12.08 7.99
CA VAL A 58 -13.27 11.01 7.03
C VAL A 58 -12.11 10.17 7.55
N ARG A 59 -12.19 8.85 7.36
CA ARG A 59 -11.11 7.91 7.69
C ARG A 59 -10.64 7.23 6.41
N TYR A 60 -9.34 7.17 6.20
CA TYR A 60 -8.75 6.44 5.08
C TYR A 60 -7.51 5.68 5.49
N ALA A 61 -7.22 4.61 4.74
CA ALA A 61 -6.04 3.81 4.93
C ALA A 61 -4.88 4.37 4.09
N VAL A 62 -3.72 4.53 4.73
CA VAL A 62 -2.45 4.85 4.08
C VAL A 62 -1.55 3.64 4.21
N TYR A 63 -0.97 3.22 3.09
CA TYR A 63 -0.06 2.09 3.06
C TYR A 63 1.37 2.58 2.96
N HIS A 64 2.22 2.19 3.90
CA HIS A 64 3.63 2.59 3.97
C HIS A 64 4.52 1.40 3.68
N MET A 65 5.48 1.57 2.76
CA MET A 65 6.55 0.62 2.55
C MET A 65 7.60 0.81 3.65
N VAL A 66 7.83 -0.22 4.45
CA VAL A 66 8.82 -0.20 5.53
C VAL A 66 10.11 -0.84 5.04
N PRO A 67 11.20 -0.07 4.86
CA PRO A 67 12.50 -0.64 4.54
C PRO A 67 13.10 -1.24 5.82
N GLY A 68 13.08 -2.55 5.91
CA GLY A 68 13.74 -3.29 6.98
C GLY A 68 12.81 -3.80 8.09
N ILE A 69 13.22 -4.94 8.65
CA ILE A 69 12.56 -5.80 9.63
C ILE A 69 11.42 -6.63 9.02
N ARG A 70 11.76 -7.87 8.65
CA ARG A 70 10.80 -8.98 8.55
C ARG A 70 9.99 -8.96 9.83
N LYS A 71 8.71 -8.59 9.77
CA LYS A 71 7.86 -8.59 10.96
C LYS A 71 7.73 -10.05 11.41
N GLY A 72 8.54 -10.41 12.40
CA GLY A 72 8.29 -11.57 13.23
C GLY A 72 6.87 -11.44 13.77
N ARG A 73 6.13 -12.54 13.72
CA ARG A 73 4.87 -12.69 14.45
C ARG A 73 5.07 -12.17 15.87
N THR A 74 4.24 -11.23 16.28
CA THR A 74 4.01 -11.00 17.71
C THR A 74 2.50 -10.96 17.86
N ALA A 75 1.97 -12.15 18.17
CA ALA A 75 0.70 -12.31 18.83
C ALA A 75 0.93 -12.02 20.32
N ALA A 76 0.07 -11.21 20.91
CA ALA A 76 -0.24 -11.18 22.33
C ALA A 76 -1.66 -10.60 22.44
#